data_AF-A0A3A4WQT3-F1
#
_entry.id   AF-A0A3A4WQT3-F1
#
_cell.length_a   1.000
_cell.length_b   1.000
_cell.length_c   1.000
_cell.angle_alpha   90.00
_cell.angle_beta   90.00
_cell.angle_gamma   90.00
#
_symmetry.space_group_name_H-M   'P 1'
#
loop_
_entity.id
_entity.type
_entity.pdbx_description
1 polymer ?
#
loop_
_entity_poly.entity_id
_entity_poly.type
_entity_poly.pdbx_seq_one_letter_code
_entity_poly.pdbx_strand_id
1 'polypeptide(L)'
;MKTYYPGNLGGNDRRFNRNQNSYDNKQPGMYRRNGMQQQRGKRPDAETAMTEGITAVKDSLREIIGFQQRLADSQDRIAQAQEAHAQAMQQIAACVRHFLGKGPETEQPEISPIEETISPVVEEPAPDVEQVASAAAPEAEREGEPVLEPAQDESEPMPELASEETETCDASSEPALKIIAGMRENGCSYEKIAEHLETQGIPHASGNGRWNRWTVSKLYKEAFL
;
A
#
# COMPACT_ATOMS: atom_id res chain seq x y z
N MET A 1 22.37 -81.65 26.59
CA MET A 1 21.26 -82.09 25.71
C MET A 1 20.34 -80.91 25.46
N LYS A 2 19.64 -80.85 24.31
CA LYS A 2 18.54 -79.90 24.07
C LYS A 2 17.20 -80.63 24.21
N THR A 3 16.20 -79.97 24.77
CA THR A 3 14.79 -80.41 24.73
C THR A 3 13.91 -79.22 24.29
N TYR A 4 12.68 -79.53 23.85
CA TYR A 4 11.87 -78.65 23.01
C TYR A 4 10.98 -77.66 23.78
N TYR A 5 10.80 -76.46 23.20
CA TYR A 5 9.62 -75.59 23.34
C TYR A 5 8.44 -76.16 22.48
N PRO A 6 7.18 -75.66 22.54
CA PRO A 6 6.67 -74.45 23.21
C PRO A 6 5.42 -74.64 24.09
N GLY A 7 5.00 -73.56 24.77
CA GLY A 7 3.73 -73.48 25.51
C GLY A 7 3.00 -72.14 25.30
N ASN A 8 2.39 -71.94 24.13
CA ASN A 8 1.70 -70.69 23.79
C ASN A 8 0.27 -70.62 24.38
N LEU A 9 0.14 -70.19 25.63
CA LEU A 9 -1.16 -69.95 26.27
C LEU A 9 -1.66 -68.53 26.01
N GLY A 10 -2.38 -68.36 24.89
CA GLY A 10 -3.00 -67.10 24.49
C GLY A 10 -4.15 -66.65 25.41
N GLY A 11 -3.83 -65.99 26.52
CA GLY A 11 -4.78 -65.35 27.43
C GLY A 11 -5.33 -64.03 26.88
N ASN A 12 -6.46 -64.07 26.17
CA ASN A 12 -7.19 -62.85 25.80
C ASN A 12 -7.87 -62.24 27.06
N ASP A 13 -7.21 -61.29 27.74
CA ASP A 13 -7.72 -60.61 28.94
C ASP A 13 -8.86 -59.59 28.69
N ARG A 14 -9.85 -60.02 27.90
CA ARG A 14 -11.12 -59.31 27.70
C ARG A 14 -12.00 -59.28 28.96
N ARG A 15 -11.58 -59.97 30.03
CA ARG A 15 -12.29 -60.12 31.31
C ARG A 15 -12.46 -58.79 32.06
N PHE A 16 -11.63 -57.79 31.78
CA PHE A 16 -11.75 -56.44 32.34
C PHE A 16 -12.53 -55.45 31.45
N ASN A 17 -12.96 -55.83 30.24
CA ASN A 17 -13.68 -54.93 29.34
C ASN A 17 -15.18 -54.85 29.70
N ARG A 18 -15.45 -54.44 30.95
CA ARG A 18 -16.75 -54.39 31.61
C ARG A 18 -17.57 -53.16 31.20
N ASN A 19 -17.60 -52.83 29.90
CA ASN A 19 -18.41 -51.72 29.41
C ASN A 19 -19.87 -52.17 29.19
N GLN A 20 -20.75 -51.66 30.04
CA GLN A 20 -22.04 -52.27 30.39
C GLN A 20 -23.20 -51.83 29.47
N ASN A 21 -22.97 -51.74 28.15
CA ASN A 21 -24.00 -51.33 27.19
C ASN A 21 -24.69 -52.54 26.54
N SER A 22 -25.72 -53.07 27.21
CA SER A 22 -26.56 -54.18 26.68
C SER A 22 -28.06 -54.01 27.02
N TYR A 23 -28.60 -52.82 26.77
CA TYR A 23 -30.00 -52.61 26.40
C TYR A 23 -29.97 -51.65 25.20
N ASP A 24 -30.32 -52.08 24.00
CA ASP A 24 -31.69 -52.25 23.52
C ASP A 24 -32.57 -51.02 23.78
N ASN A 25 -32.48 -50.04 22.88
CA ASN A 25 -33.45 -48.97 22.77
C ASN A 25 -33.55 -48.53 21.30
N LYS A 26 -34.40 -49.20 20.52
CA LYS A 26 -34.69 -48.84 19.13
C LYS A 26 -35.60 -47.61 19.05
N GLN A 27 -35.03 -46.42 19.24
CA GLN A 27 -35.71 -45.15 18.96
C GLN A 27 -35.37 -44.65 17.55
N PRO A 28 -36.32 -44.61 16.60
CA PRO A 28 -36.11 -44.03 15.28
C PRO A 28 -36.20 -42.50 15.34
N GLY A 29 -35.18 -41.84 15.89
CA GLY A 29 -35.18 -40.40 16.12
C GLY A 29 -33.81 -39.72 15.96
N MET A 30 -33.82 -38.52 15.38
CA MET A 30 -32.73 -37.53 15.41
C MET A 30 -31.39 -37.91 14.75
N TYR A 31 -31.42 -38.23 13.44
CA TYR A 31 -30.28 -37.98 12.53
C TYR A 31 -30.04 -36.46 12.31
N ARG A 32 -29.75 -35.70 13.38
CA ARG A 32 -29.41 -34.27 13.35
C ARG A 32 -28.30 -33.87 14.35
N ARG A 33 -27.24 -34.67 14.47
CA ARG A 33 -25.95 -34.21 15.03
C ARG A 33 -24.76 -34.95 14.42
N ASN A 34 -23.64 -34.22 14.28
CA ASN A 34 -22.29 -34.63 13.84
C ASN A 34 -21.78 -34.16 12.47
N GLY A 35 -22.42 -33.17 11.83
CA GLY A 35 -21.83 -32.42 10.70
C GLY A 35 -20.65 -31.49 11.06
N MET A 36 -20.23 -31.44 12.34
CA MET A 36 -19.41 -30.35 12.90
C MET A 36 -18.06 -30.80 13.51
N GLN A 37 -17.49 -31.91 13.04
CA GLN A 37 -16.14 -32.35 13.45
C GLN A 37 -15.15 -32.63 12.30
N GLN A 38 -15.59 -32.60 11.03
CA GLN A 38 -14.68 -32.75 9.88
C GLN A 38 -13.96 -31.44 9.48
N GLN A 39 -14.24 -30.32 10.16
CA GLN A 39 -13.49 -29.06 10.04
C GLN A 39 -12.41 -28.89 11.14
N ARG A 40 -11.93 -29.99 11.74
CA ARG A 40 -10.55 -29.99 12.27
C ARG A 40 -9.62 -29.92 11.07
N GLY A 41 -9.29 -28.69 10.67
CA GLY A 41 -8.60 -28.40 9.41
C GLY A 41 -7.38 -29.29 9.21
N LYS A 42 -7.18 -29.76 7.98
CA LYS A 42 -5.91 -30.33 7.55
C LYS A 42 -4.84 -29.30 7.89
N ARG A 43 -3.96 -29.61 8.85
CA ARG A 43 -2.71 -28.84 8.96
C ARG A 43 -2.02 -28.95 7.60
N PRO A 44 -1.47 -27.85 7.04
CA PRO A 44 -0.62 -27.97 5.87
C PRO A 44 0.49 -28.96 6.22
N ASP A 45 0.80 -29.87 5.30
CA ASP A 45 1.88 -30.81 5.55
C ASP A 45 3.19 -30.02 5.69
N ALA A 46 4.12 -30.52 6.49
CA ALA A 46 5.32 -29.72 6.84
C ALA A 46 6.13 -29.37 5.59
N GLU A 47 6.16 -30.30 4.62
CA GLU A 47 6.72 -30.11 3.29
C GLU A 47 5.97 -29.04 2.48
N THR A 48 4.63 -29.04 2.49
CA THR A 48 3.82 -28.03 1.81
C THR A 48 4.12 -26.63 2.33
N ALA A 49 4.12 -26.44 3.66
CA ALA A 49 4.41 -25.15 4.28
C ALA A 49 5.84 -24.66 3.99
N MET A 50 6.82 -25.57 3.90
CA MET A 50 8.18 -25.23 3.47
C MET A 50 8.22 -24.82 2.00
N THR A 51 7.54 -25.54 1.09
CA THR A 51 7.49 -25.15 -0.34
C THR A 51 6.81 -23.80 -0.56
N GLU A 52 5.72 -23.52 0.17
CA GLU A 52 4.99 -22.25 0.12
C GLU A 52 5.86 -21.08 0.60
N GLY A 53 6.59 -21.27 1.72
CA GLY A 53 7.56 -20.29 2.21
C GLY A 53 8.72 -20.04 1.23
N ILE A 54 9.23 -21.09 0.57
CA ILE A 54 10.28 -20.97 -0.46
C ILE A 54 9.75 -20.21 -1.68
N THR A 55 8.50 -20.41 -2.10
CA THR A 55 7.89 -19.61 -3.18
C THR A 55 7.70 -18.15 -2.78
N ALA A 56 7.21 -17.87 -1.57
CA ALA A 56 7.04 -16.51 -1.07
C ALA A 56 8.37 -15.73 -0.99
N VAL A 57 9.45 -16.38 -0.54
CA VAL A 57 10.81 -15.80 -0.53
C VAL A 57 11.34 -15.60 -1.96
N LYS A 58 11.06 -16.52 -2.89
CA LYS A 58 11.44 -16.38 -4.29
C LYS A 58 10.75 -15.20 -4.97
N ASP A 59 9.48 -14.96 -4.65
CA ASP A 59 8.68 -13.89 -5.24
C ASP A 59 9.01 -12.53 -4.63
N SER A 60 9.25 -12.42 -3.32
CA SER A 60 9.75 -11.17 -2.72
C SER A 60 11.17 -10.81 -3.23
N LEU A 61 12.04 -11.81 -3.47
CA LEU A 61 13.33 -11.56 -4.14
C LEU A 61 13.19 -11.05 -5.57
N ARG A 62 12.18 -11.52 -6.33
CA ARG A 62 11.86 -11.00 -7.67
C ARG A 62 11.36 -9.56 -7.60
N GLU A 63 10.52 -9.23 -6.63
CA GLU A 63 10.04 -7.86 -6.39
C GLU A 63 11.18 -6.92 -6.00
N ILE A 64 12.11 -7.35 -5.14
CA ILE A 64 13.31 -6.57 -4.76
C ILE A 64 14.19 -6.28 -5.98
N ILE A 65 14.43 -7.28 -6.85
CA ILE A 65 15.18 -7.08 -8.10
C ILE A 65 14.45 -6.08 -9.01
N GLY A 66 13.13 -6.22 -9.16
CA GLY A 66 12.30 -5.29 -9.93
C GLY A 66 12.25 -3.87 -9.37
N PHE A 67 12.38 -3.70 -8.05
CA PHE A 67 12.52 -2.41 -7.39
C PHE A 67 13.91 -1.80 -7.62
N GLN A 68 14.98 -2.58 -7.44
CA GLN A 68 16.35 -2.14 -7.71
C GLN A 68 16.55 -1.69 -9.16
N GLN A 69 15.97 -2.41 -10.13
CA GLN A 69 16.02 -2.01 -11.54
C GLN A 69 15.31 -0.68 -11.79
N ARG A 70 14.10 -0.47 -11.24
CA ARG A 70 13.39 0.82 -11.36
C ARG A 70 14.14 1.98 -10.68
N LEU A 71 14.88 1.69 -9.61
CA LEU A 71 15.70 2.68 -8.92
C LEU A 71 16.91 3.09 -9.79
N ALA A 72 17.56 2.13 -10.45
CA ALA A 72 18.60 2.40 -11.45
C ALA A 72 18.04 3.18 -12.65
N ASP A 73 16.92 2.72 -13.25
CA ASP A 73 16.24 3.42 -14.36
C ASP A 73 15.86 4.87 -14.00
N SER A 74 15.60 5.15 -12.73
CA SER A 74 15.30 6.49 -12.20
C SER A 74 16.56 7.34 -12.03
N GLN A 75 17.63 6.76 -11.48
CA GLN A 75 18.93 7.43 -11.34
C GLN A 75 19.54 7.77 -12.71
N ASP A 76 19.45 6.87 -13.70
CA ASP A 76 19.92 7.13 -15.07
C ASP A 76 19.18 8.32 -15.72
N ARG A 77 17.87 8.44 -15.51
CA ARG A 77 17.08 9.60 -15.99
C ARG A 77 17.48 10.89 -15.30
N ILE A 78 17.75 10.85 -14.00
CA ILE A 78 18.23 12.02 -13.24
C ILE A 78 19.62 12.43 -13.75
N ALA A 79 20.53 11.48 -13.98
CA ALA A 79 21.85 11.75 -14.54
C ALA A 79 21.77 12.34 -15.96
N GLN A 80 20.93 11.79 -16.84
CA GLN A 80 20.69 12.34 -18.19
C GLN A 80 20.11 13.76 -18.15
N ALA A 81 19.17 14.03 -17.25
CA ALA A 81 18.60 15.38 -17.06
C ALA A 81 19.64 16.38 -16.52
N GLN A 82 20.50 15.94 -15.58
CA GLN A 82 21.61 16.73 -15.06
C GLN A 82 22.68 16.99 -16.13
N GLU A 83 22.98 16.02 -16.99
CA GLU A 83 23.91 16.20 -18.12
C GLU A 83 23.36 17.21 -19.13
N ALA A 84 22.10 17.06 -19.55
CA ALA A 84 21.44 18.01 -20.47
C ALA A 84 21.40 19.43 -19.89
N HIS A 85 21.14 19.56 -18.59
CA HIS A 85 21.21 20.85 -17.87
C HIS A 85 22.63 21.44 -17.86
N ALA A 86 23.65 20.63 -17.60
CA ALA A 86 25.05 21.06 -17.65
C ALA A 86 25.48 21.48 -19.06
N GLN A 87 25.07 20.74 -20.10
CA GLN A 87 25.30 21.09 -21.51
C GLN A 87 24.63 22.43 -21.87
N ALA A 88 23.39 22.66 -21.43
CA ALA A 88 22.71 23.95 -21.63
C ALA A 88 23.42 25.11 -20.92
N MET A 89 23.87 24.90 -19.68
CA MET A 89 24.70 25.88 -18.96
C MET A 89 26.02 26.18 -19.67
N GLN A 90 26.70 25.16 -20.22
CA GLN A 90 27.93 25.34 -21.01
C GLN A 90 27.68 26.16 -22.30
N GLN A 91 26.55 25.94 -22.99
CA GLN A 91 26.16 26.73 -24.16
C GLN A 91 25.89 28.19 -23.79
N ILE A 92 25.15 28.46 -22.71
CA ILE A 92 24.92 29.81 -22.20
C ILE A 92 26.26 30.48 -21.85
N ALA A 93 27.15 29.79 -21.14
CA ALA A 93 28.48 30.30 -20.79
C ALA A 93 29.41 30.51 -22.00
N ALA A 94 29.22 29.77 -23.11
CA ALA A 94 29.92 30.01 -24.37
C ALA A 94 29.39 31.29 -25.05
N CYS A 95 28.06 31.47 -25.13
CA CYS A 95 27.44 32.67 -25.67
C CYS A 95 27.83 33.93 -24.88
N VAL A 96 27.79 33.88 -23.53
CA VAL A 96 28.18 35.01 -22.67
C VAL A 96 29.66 35.38 -22.86
N ARG A 97 30.57 34.41 -22.96
CA ARG A 97 32.00 34.68 -23.29
C ARG A 97 32.15 35.38 -24.64
N HIS A 98 31.47 34.88 -25.67
CA HIS A 98 31.45 35.48 -27.01
C HIS A 98 30.95 36.94 -26.99
N PHE A 99 29.88 37.25 -26.25
CA PHE A 99 29.39 38.62 -26.09
C PHE A 99 30.34 39.54 -25.31
N LEU A 100 31.09 39.01 -24.33
CA LEU A 100 32.04 39.77 -23.52
C LEU A 100 33.40 40.03 -24.19
N GLY A 101 33.61 39.53 -25.42
CA GLY A 101 34.86 39.69 -26.16
C GLY A 101 36.07 38.93 -25.60
N LYS A 102 35.90 38.22 -24.46
CA LYS A 102 36.85 37.21 -24.02
C LYS A 102 36.75 36.01 -24.97
N GLY A 103 37.80 35.81 -25.76
CA GLY A 103 37.93 34.62 -26.60
C GLY A 103 37.94 33.32 -25.78
N PRO A 104 37.89 32.15 -26.44
CA PRO A 104 37.91 30.85 -25.77
C PRO A 104 39.31 30.51 -25.24
N GLU A 105 39.79 31.28 -24.26
CA GLU A 105 40.91 30.85 -23.42
C GLU A 105 40.43 29.68 -22.56
N THR A 106 41.07 28.53 -22.76
CA THR A 106 40.71 27.26 -22.13
C THR A 106 41.28 27.19 -20.72
N GLU A 107 40.77 28.05 -19.84
CA GLU A 107 40.95 27.88 -18.39
C GLU A 107 40.24 26.57 -17.99
N GLN A 108 41.03 25.53 -17.73
CA GLN A 108 40.53 24.33 -17.06
C GLN A 108 39.98 24.74 -15.68
N PRO A 109 38.93 24.10 -15.16
CA PRO A 109 38.64 24.19 -13.75
C PRO A 109 39.78 23.50 -12.98
N GLU A 110 40.73 24.28 -12.49
CA GLU A 110 41.64 23.85 -11.42
C GLU A 110 40.80 23.64 -10.16
N ILE A 111 40.23 22.43 -10.04
CA ILE A 111 39.66 21.94 -8.79
C ILE A 111 40.84 21.71 -7.86
N SER A 112 41.21 22.77 -7.13
CA SER A 112 42.15 22.65 -6.02
C SER A 112 41.59 21.65 -5.00
N PRO A 113 42.36 20.64 -4.58
CA PRO A 113 41.91 19.73 -3.53
C PRO A 113 41.89 20.52 -2.22
N ILE A 114 40.71 20.94 -1.79
CA ILE A 114 40.51 21.56 -0.48
C ILE A 114 40.64 20.46 0.58
N GLU A 115 41.81 20.36 1.22
CA GLU A 115 42.06 19.50 2.39
C GLU A 115 41.34 20.05 3.63
N GLU A 116 40.01 20.18 3.60
CA GLU A 116 39.24 20.65 4.75
C GLU A 116 39.14 19.57 5.83
N THR A 117 40.09 19.64 6.75
CA THR A 117 40.19 18.75 7.92
C THR A 117 39.09 19.07 8.94
N ILE A 118 37.91 18.48 8.77
CA ILE A 118 36.83 18.53 9.75
C ILE A 118 36.44 17.10 10.18
N SER A 119 36.88 16.73 11.38
CA SER A 119 36.44 15.50 12.06
C SER A 119 34.96 15.60 12.49
N PRO A 120 34.22 14.49 12.60
CA PRO A 120 32.78 14.52 12.85
C PRO A 120 32.44 15.06 14.24
N VAL A 121 31.79 16.22 14.28
CA VAL A 121 31.06 16.70 15.46
C VAL A 121 29.64 16.14 15.39
N VAL A 122 29.26 15.40 16.42
CA VAL A 122 27.88 14.96 16.62
C VAL A 122 27.12 16.06 17.35
N GLU A 123 26.13 16.67 16.69
CA GLU A 123 25.08 17.40 17.39
C GLU A 123 23.74 17.29 16.65
N GLU A 124 22.81 16.56 17.26
CA GLU A 124 21.39 16.54 16.90
C GLU A 124 20.72 17.65 17.72
N PRO A 125 20.09 18.63 17.06
CA PRO A 125 18.66 18.78 17.31
C PRO A 125 17.83 19.15 16.07
N ALA A 126 16.66 18.56 15.99
CA ALA A 126 15.52 19.09 15.23
C ALA A 126 14.55 19.80 16.21
N PRO A 127 13.50 20.47 15.71
CA PRO A 127 13.48 21.46 14.63
C PRO A 127 12.76 22.75 15.08
N ASP A 128 12.86 23.85 14.32
CA ASP A 128 11.74 24.81 14.27
C ASP A 128 11.64 25.63 12.98
N VAL A 129 10.47 26.26 12.81
CA VAL A 129 9.88 26.80 11.58
C VAL A 129 10.31 28.24 11.25
N GLU A 130 10.52 28.56 9.97
CA GLU A 130 9.90 29.76 9.36
C GLU A 130 9.78 29.71 7.82
N GLN A 131 8.81 30.44 7.27
CA GLN A 131 8.46 30.48 5.85
C GLN A 131 8.87 31.80 5.20
N VAL A 132 9.24 31.79 3.91
CA VAL A 132 8.92 32.91 3.01
C VAL A 132 8.52 32.38 1.63
N ALA A 133 7.52 32.99 1.01
CA ALA A 133 7.00 32.61 -0.30
C ALA A 133 7.41 33.60 -1.40
N SER A 134 7.30 33.19 -2.67
CA SER A 134 6.93 34.08 -3.78
C SER A 134 6.35 33.28 -4.95
N ALA A 135 5.58 33.93 -5.82
CA ALA A 135 4.77 33.29 -6.86
C ALA A 135 5.19 33.68 -8.29
N ALA A 136 4.88 32.82 -9.26
CA ALA A 136 4.74 33.18 -10.68
C ALA A 136 3.82 32.18 -11.42
N ALA A 137 2.91 32.73 -12.22
CA ALA A 137 1.98 32.10 -13.18
C ALA A 137 1.84 33.09 -14.37
N PRO A 138 1.03 32.88 -15.43
CA PRO A 138 0.22 31.71 -15.84
C PRO A 138 0.84 31.06 -17.13
N GLU A 139 0.24 30.77 -18.30
CA GLU A 139 -1.12 30.91 -18.88
C GLU A 139 -1.28 30.07 -20.17
N ALA A 140 -2.43 29.41 -20.39
CA ALA A 140 -2.86 28.87 -21.70
C ALA A 140 -4.34 28.40 -21.67
N GLU A 141 -5.13 28.76 -22.69
CA GLU A 141 -6.57 28.47 -22.79
C GLU A 141 -6.89 27.35 -23.79
N ARG A 142 -8.03 26.65 -23.63
CA ARG A 142 -8.95 26.36 -24.76
C ARG A 142 -10.34 25.86 -24.35
N GLU A 143 -11.35 26.40 -25.03
CA GLU A 143 -12.78 26.06 -24.90
C GLU A 143 -13.18 24.83 -25.76
N GLY A 144 -14.34 24.20 -25.49
CA GLY A 144 -14.80 23.04 -26.28
C GLY A 144 -16.11 22.34 -25.85
N GLU A 145 -17.21 23.08 -25.73
CA GLU A 145 -18.60 22.54 -25.59
C GLU A 145 -19.37 22.58 -26.94
N PRO A 146 -20.65 22.16 -27.07
CA PRO A 146 -21.34 20.98 -26.50
C PRO A 146 -22.24 20.22 -27.54
N VAL A 147 -22.57 18.92 -27.35
CA VAL A 147 -23.63 18.22 -28.15
C VAL A 147 -24.42 17.14 -27.37
N LEU A 148 -25.67 17.47 -27.04
CA LEU A 148 -26.93 16.68 -27.02
C LEU A 148 -26.98 15.14 -26.75
N GLU A 149 -27.55 14.77 -25.59
CA GLU A 149 -28.92 14.18 -25.40
C GLU A 149 -29.31 12.76 -25.99
N PRO A 150 -30.50 12.15 -25.69
CA PRO A 150 -30.56 11.09 -24.64
C PRO A 150 -31.29 9.76 -25.01
N ALA A 151 -31.24 8.78 -24.08
CA ALA A 151 -32.20 7.67 -23.90
C ALA A 151 -32.10 7.19 -22.41
N GLN A 152 -33.17 7.10 -21.61
CA GLN A 152 -34.35 6.21 -21.65
C GLN A 152 -34.03 4.70 -21.51
N ASP A 153 -34.29 4.12 -20.32
CA ASP A 153 -35.41 3.17 -20.10
C ASP A 153 -35.76 3.06 -18.59
N GLU A 154 -36.85 2.38 -18.23
CA GLU A 154 -37.54 2.47 -16.93
C GLU A 154 -37.27 1.33 -15.91
N SER A 155 -37.52 1.60 -14.62
CA SER A 155 -38.43 0.86 -13.69
C SER A 155 -37.97 0.78 -12.22
N GLU A 156 -38.96 0.85 -11.31
CA GLU A 156 -38.86 0.93 -9.83
C GLU A 156 -39.16 -0.45 -9.16
N PRO A 157 -39.42 -0.59 -7.84
CA PRO A 157 -39.13 0.26 -6.66
C PRO A 157 -38.42 -0.51 -5.50
N MET A 158 -38.35 0.09 -4.31
CA MET A 158 -37.80 -0.48 -3.06
C MET A 158 -38.65 -1.63 -2.46
N PRO A 159 -38.13 -2.29 -1.39
CA PRO A 159 -38.61 -1.91 -0.05
C PRO A 159 -37.50 -1.54 0.95
N GLU A 160 -37.89 -0.77 1.97
CA GLU A 160 -37.04 -0.28 3.06
C GLU A 160 -36.65 -1.37 4.08
N LEU A 161 -35.61 -1.08 4.88
CA LEU A 161 -35.74 -1.03 6.35
C LEU A 161 -34.57 -0.25 6.97
N ALA A 162 -34.87 0.51 8.04
CA ALA A 162 -33.91 1.30 8.84
C ALA A 162 -32.89 0.40 9.59
N SER A 163 -31.80 0.88 10.19
CA SER A 163 -31.37 2.23 10.62
C SER A 163 -29.82 2.33 10.51
N GLU A 164 -29.09 3.43 10.72
CA GLU A 164 -29.23 4.55 11.66
C GLU A 164 -28.77 5.89 11.07
N GLU A 165 -29.29 7.00 11.61
CA GLU A 165 -28.89 8.37 11.28
C GLU A 165 -27.65 8.80 12.08
N THR A 166 -26.64 9.34 11.41
CA THR A 166 -25.68 10.28 12.02
C THR A 166 -25.35 11.40 11.04
N GLU A 167 -26.26 12.37 10.92
CA GLU A 167 -25.85 13.72 10.49
C GLU A 167 -24.83 14.31 11.50
N THR A 168 -23.99 15.22 11.02
CA THR A 168 -23.12 16.22 11.69
C THR A 168 -21.62 16.08 11.44
N CYS A 169 -21.08 16.92 10.53
CA CYS A 169 -19.90 17.79 10.72
C CYS A 169 -19.31 18.34 9.40
N ASP A 170 -20.16 18.76 8.46
CA ASP A 170 -19.78 19.13 7.09
C ASP A 170 -18.77 20.30 7.01
N ALA A 171 -18.88 21.26 7.93
CA ALA A 171 -17.94 22.38 8.05
C ALA A 171 -16.47 21.95 8.31
N SER A 172 -16.22 20.70 8.69
CA SER A 172 -14.87 20.15 8.90
C SER A 172 -14.44 19.17 7.79
N SER A 173 -15.39 18.55 7.07
CA SER A 173 -15.11 17.72 5.89
C SER A 173 -14.90 18.55 4.62
N GLU A 174 -15.53 19.73 4.50
CA GLU A 174 -15.37 20.68 3.40
C GLU A 174 -13.91 20.89 2.88
N PRO A 175 -12.91 21.22 3.73
CA PRO A 175 -11.53 21.38 3.27
C PRO A 175 -10.94 20.06 2.77
N ALA A 176 -11.24 18.94 3.44
CA ALA A 176 -10.79 17.62 3.00
C ALA A 176 -11.38 17.28 1.63
N LEU A 177 -12.68 17.48 1.40
CA LEU A 177 -13.35 17.19 0.13
C LEU A 177 -12.72 17.96 -1.05
N LYS A 178 -12.38 19.24 -0.86
CA LYS A 178 -11.70 20.07 -1.88
C LYS A 178 -10.31 19.51 -2.24
N ILE A 179 -9.54 19.07 -1.24
CA ILE A 179 -8.22 18.43 -1.44
C ILE A 179 -8.36 17.05 -2.10
N ILE A 180 -9.34 16.25 -1.67
CA ILE A 180 -9.62 14.93 -2.24
C ILE A 180 -9.98 15.06 -3.73
N ALA A 181 -10.85 15.99 -4.10
CA ALA A 181 -11.22 16.25 -5.48
C ALA A 181 -10.00 16.63 -6.34
N GLY A 182 -9.27 17.69 -5.97
CA GLY A 182 -8.10 18.14 -6.72
C GLY A 182 -7.00 17.07 -6.82
N MET A 183 -6.77 16.27 -5.78
CA MET A 183 -5.82 15.15 -5.88
C MET A 183 -6.34 13.99 -6.75
N ARG A 184 -7.65 13.77 -6.83
CA ARG A 184 -8.25 12.74 -7.71
C ARG A 184 -8.23 13.15 -9.19
N GLU A 185 -8.44 14.44 -9.48
CA GLU A 185 -8.22 15.03 -10.81
C GLU A 185 -6.76 14.89 -11.24
N ASN A 186 -5.82 15.16 -10.33
CA ASN A 186 -4.38 14.88 -10.50
C ASN A 186 -4.01 13.37 -10.44
N GLY A 187 -4.99 12.47 -10.57
CA GLY A 187 -4.77 11.02 -10.71
C GLY A 187 -4.23 10.29 -9.48
N CYS A 188 -4.17 10.92 -8.30
CA CYS A 188 -3.60 10.31 -7.10
C CYS A 188 -4.44 9.13 -6.59
N SER A 189 -3.76 8.17 -5.94
CA SER A 189 -4.41 7.07 -5.23
C SER A 189 -5.06 7.58 -3.94
N TYR A 190 -6.20 7.01 -3.55
CA TYR A 190 -6.89 7.31 -2.28
C TYR A 190 -6.03 7.11 -1.02
N GLU A 191 -4.92 6.39 -1.15
CA GLU A 191 -3.94 6.09 -0.10
C GLU A 191 -2.97 7.25 0.09
N LYS A 192 -2.36 7.74 -1.00
CA LYS A 192 -1.54 8.96 -1.00
C LYS A 192 -2.35 10.21 -0.60
N ILE A 193 -3.64 10.22 -0.90
CA ILE A 193 -4.56 11.27 -0.45
C ILE A 193 -4.78 11.20 1.07
N ALA A 194 -4.94 10.01 1.64
CA ALA A 194 -5.07 9.84 3.09
C ALA A 194 -3.80 10.31 3.83
N GLU A 195 -2.61 9.91 3.36
CA GLU A 195 -1.31 10.39 3.89
C GLU A 195 -1.21 11.93 3.82
N HIS A 196 -1.65 12.55 2.72
CA HIS A 196 -1.60 13.99 2.57
C HIS A 196 -2.55 14.74 3.52
N LEU A 197 -3.76 14.20 3.76
CA LEU A 197 -4.71 14.77 4.72
C LEU A 197 -4.22 14.65 6.17
N GLU A 198 -3.56 13.53 6.53
CA GLU A 198 -2.90 13.38 7.84
C GLU A 198 -1.69 14.33 7.96
N THR A 199 -0.92 14.54 6.88
CA THR A 199 0.20 15.50 6.82
C THR A 199 -0.27 16.96 6.97
N GLN A 200 -1.43 17.32 6.41
CA GLN A 200 -2.03 18.65 6.60
C GLN A 200 -2.71 18.82 7.97
N GLY A 201 -2.74 17.80 8.83
CA GLY A 201 -3.36 17.85 10.16
C GLY A 201 -4.89 18.03 10.14
N ILE A 202 -5.55 17.74 9.01
CA ILE A 202 -6.99 17.92 8.86
C ILE A 202 -7.70 16.84 9.69
N PRO A 203 -8.61 17.20 10.62
CA PRO A 203 -9.30 16.23 11.44
C PRO A 203 -10.17 15.31 10.57
N HIS A 204 -10.12 14.01 10.85
CA HIS A 204 -10.98 13.02 10.22
C HIS A 204 -12.45 13.25 10.63
N ALA A 205 -13.41 13.07 9.71
CA ALA A 205 -14.83 13.36 9.96
C ALA A 205 -15.44 12.64 11.17
N SER A 206 -14.86 11.51 11.60
CA SER A 206 -15.24 10.77 12.83
C SER A 206 -14.55 11.29 14.12
N GLY A 207 -13.98 12.50 14.09
CA GLY A 207 -13.45 13.24 15.24
C GLY A 207 -12.10 12.79 15.82
N ASN A 208 -11.75 11.50 15.77
CA ASN A 208 -10.50 10.95 16.35
C ASN A 208 -9.86 9.81 15.52
N GLY A 209 -10.10 9.77 14.20
CA GLY A 209 -9.52 8.76 13.31
C GLY A 209 -8.25 9.23 12.59
N ARG A 210 -7.38 8.29 12.21
CA ARG A 210 -6.43 8.52 11.10
C ARG A 210 -7.17 8.43 9.76
N TRP A 211 -6.65 9.11 8.75
CA TRP A 211 -7.17 8.98 7.40
C TRP A 211 -6.90 7.59 6.82
N ASN A 212 -7.93 6.95 6.29
CA ASN A 212 -7.85 5.65 5.65
C ASN A 212 -8.33 5.76 4.21
N ARG A 213 -7.62 5.08 3.30
CA ARG A 213 -7.98 4.88 1.88
C ARG A 213 -9.47 4.58 1.67
N TRP A 214 -10.09 3.79 2.57
CA TRP A 214 -11.52 3.49 2.52
C TRP A 214 -12.39 4.72 2.80
N THR A 215 -12.11 5.48 3.87
CA THR A 215 -12.87 6.71 4.18
C THR A 215 -12.75 7.73 3.06
N VAL A 216 -11.56 7.93 2.51
CA VAL A 216 -11.33 8.86 1.39
C VAL A 216 -12.14 8.43 0.16
N SER A 217 -12.15 7.13 -0.17
CA SER A 217 -12.95 6.57 -1.27
C SER A 217 -14.47 6.57 -1.00
N LYS A 218 -14.89 6.59 0.27
CA LYS A 218 -16.29 6.73 0.68
C LYS A 218 -16.74 8.20 0.48
N LEU A 219 -16.05 9.15 1.12
CA LEU A 219 -16.32 10.59 1.03
C LEU A 219 -16.27 11.12 -0.41
N TYR A 220 -15.32 10.64 -1.23
CA TYR A 220 -15.26 11.02 -2.65
C TYR A 220 -16.48 10.51 -3.46
N LYS A 221 -17.12 9.42 -3.05
CA LYS A 221 -18.38 8.99 -3.69
C LYS A 221 -19.56 9.78 -3.18
N GLU A 222 -19.66 9.97 -1.87
CA GLU A 222 -20.79 10.70 -1.24
C GLU A 222 -20.85 12.18 -1.64
N ALA A 223 -19.77 12.75 -2.17
CA ALA A 223 -19.73 14.13 -2.67
C ALA A 223 -19.76 14.27 -4.21
N PHE A 224 -19.64 13.18 -4.98
CA PHE A 224 -19.48 13.23 -6.45
C PHE A 224 -20.18 12.10 -7.24
N LEU A 225 -21.08 11.32 -6.61
CA LEU A 225 -22.05 10.41 -7.25
C LEU A 225 -23.48 10.83 -6.89
#